data_AF-A0A537P967-F1
#
_entry.id   AF-A0A537P967-F1
#
_cell.length_a   1.000
_cell.length_b   1.000
_cell.length_c   1.000
_cell.angle_alpha   90.00
_cell.angle_beta   90.00
_cell.angle_gamma   90.00
#
_symmetry.space_group_name_H-M   'P 1'
#
loop_
_entity.id
_entity.type
_entity.pdbx_description
1 polymer ?
#
loop_
_entity_poly.entity_id
_entity_poly.type
_entity_poly.pdbx_seq_one_letter_code
_entity_poly.pdbx_strand_id
1 'polypeptide(L)'
;MGVKRALVVGVIGVFGAIGLLGWTASAQAPAPATLTCDNNPPLDTIQTADPPTPTPIEGSLLTKGLPCTENVSTRGLFGDNALANLQRGFDFYSWLTFLALNSPADGSSIDKSSPNTPTKWEQPTNFKQLLDVMLPGGKSSKWEDKKIVPPECRDQYNKLNGKVMLVEMIEESFNEPFKTGPLIDQQGNYAIFDILMNKSMFDYIQEHNLQSRTGQQSKENGSLRVDFPAGTNTAPGNPGAVMIKVSWKVLDSPNERRNFHTVDALVLMPRHPKEATSPPCLRKTLGLVGFHVGHKTVNRRQWIWTSFEHINNVPEQQDVDKQQTKAAYNFYNPKCDPTKCPVNQTPPTPWEPTYKGGLKFHDSAFKSQITRVVPLTDEAKEMNRQFQAILGDSVWKNYMLLSTQWPSDFGCAGKKDTSTPPPPDPATDFKKEPDMNCAPAPTFLANSTLETYSQGTDPLASSSCMACHGNAVSQQVRPPDVKPQDFLNQSDFTFMLEKAR
;
A
#
# COMPACT_ATOMS: atom_id res chain seq x y z
N MET A 1 -60.51 5.60 -86.38
CA MET A 1 -61.60 5.83 -85.42
C MET A 1 -61.79 4.56 -84.60
N GLY A 2 -61.66 4.65 -83.26
CA GLY A 2 -61.84 3.53 -82.31
C GLY A 2 -60.74 2.48 -82.38
N VAL A 3 -60.15 1.95 -81.30
CA VAL A 3 -60.68 1.65 -79.96
C VAL A 3 -59.52 1.74 -78.95
N LYS A 4 -59.79 2.32 -77.78
CA LYS A 4 -58.87 2.41 -76.63
C LYS A 4 -58.59 1.03 -76.04
N ARG A 5 -57.32 0.72 -75.76
CA ARG A 5 -56.89 -0.25 -74.74
C ARG A 5 -55.85 0.39 -73.85
N ALA A 6 -56.13 0.36 -72.56
CA ALA A 6 -55.31 0.90 -71.49
C ALA A 6 -54.03 0.08 -71.34
N LEU A 7 -52.88 0.76 -71.30
CA LEU A 7 -51.61 0.22 -70.84
C LEU A 7 -51.35 0.79 -69.45
N VAL A 8 -51.29 -0.10 -68.46
CA VAL A 8 -50.92 0.22 -67.07
C VAL A 8 -49.43 0.55 -67.05
N VAL A 9 -49.11 1.79 -66.69
CA VAL A 9 -47.74 2.26 -66.46
C VAL A 9 -47.37 1.90 -65.02
N GLY A 10 -46.41 0.99 -64.87
CA GLY A 10 -45.83 0.63 -63.58
C GLY A 10 -45.02 1.79 -63.02
N VAL A 11 -45.48 2.32 -61.88
CA VAL A 11 -44.74 3.28 -61.05
C VAL A 11 -43.69 2.49 -60.27
N ILE A 12 -42.42 2.80 -60.51
CA ILE A 12 -41.28 2.31 -59.73
C ILE A 12 -41.36 2.97 -58.34
N GLY A 13 -41.91 2.24 -57.38
CA GLY A 13 -41.87 2.59 -55.97
C GLY A 13 -40.53 2.18 -55.38
N VAL A 14 -39.68 3.17 -55.10
CA VAL A 14 -38.44 3.01 -54.33
C VAL A 14 -38.81 2.64 -52.89
N PHE A 15 -38.67 1.37 -52.54
CA PHE A 15 -38.70 0.92 -51.15
C PHE A 15 -37.39 1.35 -50.47
N GLY A 16 -37.42 2.52 -49.82
CA GLY A 16 -36.41 2.91 -48.84
C GLY A 16 -36.55 2.03 -47.60
N ALA A 17 -35.71 1.00 -47.50
CA ALA A 17 -35.55 0.22 -46.28
C ALA A 17 -34.92 1.12 -45.20
N ILE A 18 -35.72 1.56 -44.22
CA ILE A 18 -35.23 2.13 -42.98
C ILE A 18 -34.62 0.98 -42.18
N GLY A 19 -33.34 0.72 -42.40
CA GLY A 19 -32.54 -0.13 -41.52
C GLY A 19 -32.34 0.59 -40.18
N LEU A 20 -33.03 0.12 -39.15
CA LEU A 20 -32.73 0.45 -37.76
C LEU A 20 -31.35 -0.14 -37.42
N LEU A 21 -30.29 0.62 -37.72
CA LEU A 21 -28.95 0.38 -37.20
C LEU A 21 -28.94 0.74 -35.71
N GLY A 22 -29.38 -0.19 -34.88
CA GLY A 22 -29.14 -0.15 -33.44
C GLY A 22 -27.65 -0.35 -33.17
N TRP A 23 -26.89 0.75 -33.15
CA TRP A 23 -25.53 0.75 -32.62
C TRP A 23 -25.64 0.59 -31.10
N THR A 24 -25.61 -0.66 -30.62
CA THR A 24 -25.14 -0.90 -29.26
C THR A 24 -23.64 -0.72 -29.29
N ALA A 25 -23.19 0.54 -29.19
CA ALA A 25 -21.84 0.83 -28.74
C ALA A 25 -21.75 0.31 -27.30
N SER A 26 -21.42 -0.97 -27.16
CA SER A 26 -20.89 -1.50 -25.93
C SER A 26 -19.59 -0.74 -25.73
N ALA A 27 -19.62 0.35 -24.95
CA ALA A 27 -18.43 1.05 -24.52
C ALA A 27 -17.56 0.00 -23.84
N GLN A 28 -16.56 -0.48 -24.56
CA GLN A 28 -15.55 -1.37 -24.02
C GLN A 28 -14.91 -0.56 -22.90
N ALA A 29 -14.97 -1.08 -21.66
CA ALA A 29 -14.35 -0.40 -20.53
C ALA A 29 -12.91 -0.06 -20.93
N PRO A 30 -12.45 1.20 -20.70
CA PRO A 30 -11.09 1.56 -21.02
C PRO A 30 -10.14 0.53 -20.39
N ALA A 31 -9.11 0.14 -21.13
CA ALA A 31 -8.11 -0.80 -20.63
C ALA A 31 -7.57 -0.26 -19.29
N PRO A 32 -7.40 -1.11 -18.26
CA PRO A 32 -6.92 -0.65 -16.96
C PRO A 32 -5.58 0.07 -17.15
N ALA A 33 -5.51 1.30 -16.67
CA ALA A 33 -4.35 2.15 -16.85
C ALA A 33 -3.16 1.56 -16.09
N THR A 34 -2.12 1.16 -16.83
CA THR A 34 -0.84 0.74 -16.26
C THR A 34 -0.24 1.90 -15.45
N LEU A 35 0.31 1.59 -14.28
CA LEU A 35 1.09 2.56 -13.52
C LEU A 35 2.40 2.86 -14.26
N THR A 36 2.61 4.12 -14.62
CA THR A 36 3.79 4.57 -15.38
C THR A 36 4.66 5.48 -14.54
N CYS A 37 5.98 5.40 -14.74
CA CYS A 37 6.90 6.37 -14.15
C CYS A 37 6.66 7.78 -14.68
N ASP A 38 6.71 8.77 -13.79
CA ASP A 38 7.04 10.13 -14.18
C ASP A 38 8.56 10.22 -14.33
N ASN A 39 9.04 10.41 -15.57
CA ASN A 39 10.48 10.50 -15.83
C ASN A 39 11.06 11.85 -15.37
N ASN A 40 10.23 12.85 -15.08
CA ASN A 40 10.65 14.18 -14.65
C ASN A 40 9.74 14.67 -13.50
N PRO A 41 9.74 13.97 -12.35
CA PRO A 41 8.89 14.38 -11.24
C PRO A 41 9.33 15.77 -10.74
N PRO A 42 8.37 16.65 -10.41
CA PRO A 42 8.69 18.00 -9.98
C PRO A 42 9.52 17.98 -8.69
N LEU A 43 10.48 18.89 -8.62
CA LEU A 43 11.16 19.22 -7.37
C LEU A 43 10.21 20.07 -6.53
N ASP A 44 10.17 19.85 -5.22
CA ASP A 44 9.29 20.60 -4.30
C ASP A 44 9.62 22.11 -4.22
N THR A 45 10.82 22.52 -4.61
CA THR A 45 11.28 23.91 -4.52
C THR A 45 11.88 24.40 -5.83
N ILE A 46 11.54 25.63 -6.23
CA ILE A 46 12.12 26.31 -7.39
C ILE A 46 13.48 26.90 -6.99
N GLN A 47 14.57 26.19 -7.27
CA GLN A 47 15.92 26.58 -6.85
C GLN A 47 16.47 27.84 -7.53
N THR A 48 15.86 28.30 -8.62
CA THR A 48 16.31 29.51 -9.34
C THR A 48 15.83 30.81 -8.67
N ALA A 49 14.95 30.73 -7.66
CA ALA A 49 14.50 31.88 -6.88
C ALA A 49 15.44 32.13 -5.68
N ASP A 50 15.68 33.41 -5.36
CA ASP A 50 16.38 33.84 -4.14
C ASP A 50 15.49 34.84 -3.37
N PRO A 51 14.87 34.45 -2.23
CA PRO A 51 14.95 33.12 -1.62
C PRO A 51 14.20 32.03 -2.43
N PRO A 52 14.51 30.74 -2.21
CA PRO A 52 13.77 29.64 -2.85
C PRO A 52 12.28 29.70 -2.56
N THR A 53 11.45 29.38 -3.55
CA THR A 53 9.99 29.32 -3.42
C THR A 53 9.48 27.89 -3.57
N PRO A 54 8.35 27.53 -2.92
CA PRO A 54 7.76 26.21 -3.11
C PRO A 54 7.21 26.07 -4.52
N THR A 55 7.36 24.90 -5.10
CA THR A 55 6.61 24.50 -6.30
C THR A 55 5.12 24.54 -5.96
N PRO A 56 4.28 25.22 -6.78
CA PRO A 56 2.85 25.27 -6.53
C PRO A 56 2.23 23.87 -6.45
N ILE A 57 1.48 23.62 -5.38
CA ILE A 57 0.63 22.43 -5.26
C ILE A 57 -0.70 22.75 -5.93
N GLU A 58 -0.80 22.37 -7.19
CA GLU A 58 -1.94 22.69 -8.06
C GLU A 58 -2.43 21.45 -8.85
N GLY A 59 -3.56 21.59 -9.54
CA GLY A 59 -4.22 20.48 -10.23
C GLY A 59 -3.37 19.75 -11.28
N SER A 60 -2.30 20.37 -11.78
CA SER A 60 -1.35 19.74 -12.72
C SER A 60 -0.59 18.56 -12.12
N LEU A 61 -0.51 18.46 -10.78
CA LEU A 61 0.09 17.33 -10.07
C LEU A 61 -0.79 16.07 -10.06
N LEU A 62 -2.11 16.22 -10.21
CA LEU A 62 -3.09 15.13 -10.09
C LEU A 62 -2.99 14.08 -11.20
N THR A 63 -2.33 14.41 -12.32
CA THR A 63 -2.20 13.55 -13.50
C THR A 63 -0.79 12.97 -13.66
N LYS A 64 0.10 13.24 -12.70
CA LYS A 64 1.48 12.77 -12.74
C LYS A 64 1.58 11.26 -12.53
N GLY A 65 2.59 10.67 -13.16
CA GLY A 65 2.95 9.26 -12.95
C GLY A 65 3.61 9.02 -11.59
N LEU A 66 3.96 7.77 -11.31
CA LEU A 66 4.71 7.41 -10.11
C LEU A 66 6.11 8.04 -10.20
N PRO A 67 6.58 8.84 -9.23
CA PRO A 67 7.99 9.18 -9.15
C PRO A 67 8.79 7.90 -8.85
N CYS A 68 9.53 7.40 -9.83
CA CYS A 68 10.29 6.16 -9.73
C CYS A 68 11.65 6.33 -9.03
N THR A 69 12.01 7.59 -8.73
CA THR A 69 13.04 8.01 -7.79
C THR A 69 12.65 9.37 -7.23
N GLU A 70 13.06 9.66 -6.00
CA GLU A 70 12.82 10.95 -5.38
C GLU A 70 13.57 12.09 -6.10
N ASN A 71 12.96 13.28 -6.12
CA ASN A 71 13.61 14.51 -6.57
C ASN A 71 13.61 15.50 -5.39
N VAL A 72 14.71 15.51 -4.64
CA VAL A 72 14.84 16.23 -3.37
C VAL A 72 16.09 17.11 -3.34
N SER A 73 16.11 18.10 -2.46
CA SER A 73 17.16 19.10 -2.38
C SER A 73 17.53 19.43 -0.93
N THR A 74 18.82 19.65 -0.67
CA THR A 74 19.31 20.20 0.60
C THR A 74 19.06 21.69 0.75
N ARG A 75 18.75 22.39 -0.35
CA ARG A 75 18.36 23.81 -0.39
C ARG A 75 16.86 23.94 -0.57
N GLY A 76 16.22 24.84 0.17
CA GLY A 76 14.78 25.03 0.13
C GLY A 76 14.30 26.11 1.09
N LEU A 77 13.09 25.95 1.60
CA LEU A 77 12.37 26.95 2.40
C LEU A 77 12.94 27.13 3.82
N PHE A 78 13.75 26.20 4.30
CA PHE A 78 14.29 26.19 5.66
C PHE A 78 15.73 26.71 5.74
N GLY A 79 16.13 27.57 4.81
CA GLY A 79 17.48 28.14 4.75
C GLY A 79 18.55 27.05 4.74
N ASP A 80 19.52 27.16 5.65
CA ASP A 80 20.65 26.22 5.78
C ASP A 80 20.29 24.89 6.47
N ASN A 81 19.03 24.69 6.92
CA ASN A 81 18.60 23.42 7.50
C ASN A 81 18.35 22.36 6.41
N ALA A 82 19.44 21.73 5.97
CA ALA A 82 19.42 20.72 4.92
C ALA A 82 18.48 19.53 5.23
N LEU A 83 18.42 19.09 6.49
CA LEU A 83 17.57 17.97 6.89
C LEU A 83 16.08 18.31 6.76
N ALA A 84 15.67 19.51 7.17
CA ALA A 84 14.29 19.97 7.02
C ALA A 84 13.90 20.16 5.54
N ASN A 85 14.80 20.72 4.72
CA ASN A 85 14.59 20.85 3.27
C ASN A 85 14.41 19.48 2.61
N LEU A 86 15.24 18.50 2.98
CA LEU A 86 15.12 17.12 2.48
C LEU A 86 13.83 16.46 2.95
N GLN A 87 13.48 16.56 4.24
CA GLN A 87 12.25 15.97 4.79
C GLN A 87 11.02 16.47 4.02
N ARG A 88 10.93 17.79 3.78
CA ARG A 88 9.85 18.37 2.99
C ARG A 88 9.82 17.81 1.55
N GLY A 89 10.99 17.67 0.91
CA GLY A 89 11.08 17.06 -0.42
C GLY A 89 10.61 15.60 -0.44
N PHE A 90 10.94 14.81 0.59
CA PHE A 90 10.48 13.43 0.74
C PHE A 90 8.98 13.33 1.00
N ASP A 91 8.43 14.21 1.83
CA ASP A 91 6.99 14.28 2.07
C ASP A 91 6.23 14.64 0.77
N PHE A 92 6.78 15.56 -0.03
CA PHE A 92 6.22 15.91 -1.36
C PHE A 92 6.28 14.74 -2.33
N TYR A 93 7.42 14.04 -2.40
CA TYR A 93 7.56 12.78 -3.15
C TYR A 93 6.50 11.74 -2.74
N SER A 94 6.25 11.59 -1.45
CA SER A 94 5.27 10.63 -0.93
C SER A 94 3.84 11.00 -1.28
N TRP A 95 3.50 12.28 -1.32
CA TRP A 95 2.22 12.74 -1.86
C TRP A 95 2.08 12.44 -3.36
N LEU A 96 3.13 12.67 -4.17
CA LEU A 96 3.08 12.29 -5.59
C LEU A 96 2.92 10.77 -5.78
N THR A 97 3.62 9.97 -4.97
CA THR A 97 3.45 8.51 -4.93
C THR A 97 2.00 8.13 -4.55
N PHE A 98 1.43 8.77 -3.54
CA PHE A 98 0.05 8.54 -3.12
C PHE A 98 -0.95 8.87 -4.24
N LEU A 99 -0.81 10.01 -4.91
CA LEU A 99 -1.65 10.40 -6.04
C LEU A 99 -1.53 9.41 -7.20
N ALA A 100 -0.31 8.99 -7.56
CA ALA A 100 -0.09 8.07 -8.66
C ALA A 100 -0.69 6.68 -8.39
N LEU A 101 -0.48 6.12 -7.20
CA LEU A 101 -0.99 4.80 -6.80
C LEU A 101 -2.52 4.80 -6.68
N ASN A 102 -3.08 5.84 -6.07
CA ASN A 102 -4.53 5.98 -5.86
C ASN A 102 -5.26 6.62 -7.04
N SER A 103 -4.56 6.92 -8.14
CA SER A 103 -5.21 7.41 -9.35
C SER A 103 -6.22 6.38 -9.89
N PRO A 104 -7.37 6.82 -10.42
CA PRO A 104 -8.37 5.93 -10.98
C PRO A 104 -7.83 5.01 -12.07
N ALA A 105 -8.19 3.73 -12.01
CA ALA A 105 -7.78 2.71 -12.98
C ALA A 105 -8.37 2.94 -14.38
N ASP A 106 -9.48 3.68 -14.48
CA ASP A 106 -10.12 4.06 -15.73
C ASP A 106 -9.48 5.30 -16.39
N GLY A 107 -8.46 5.89 -15.75
CA GLY A 107 -7.76 7.08 -16.23
C GLY A 107 -8.48 8.41 -15.93
N SER A 108 -9.60 8.38 -15.22
CA SER A 108 -10.24 9.61 -14.73
C SER A 108 -9.35 10.32 -13.69
N SER A 109 -9.63 11.61 -13.44
CA SER A 109 -8.84 12.40 -12.50
C SER A 109 -9.16 12.05 -11.05
N ILE A 110 -8.12 11.96 -10.21
CA ILE A 110 -8.24 11.53 -8.81
C ILE A 110 -9.11 12.46 -7.95
N ASP A 111 -9.20 13.75 -8.27
CA ASP A 111 -10.08 14.73 -7.61
C ASP A 111 -11.58 14.48 -7.86
N LYS A 112 -11.92 13.55 -8.75
CA LYS A 112 -13.29 13.09 -9.01
C LYS A 112 -13.59 11.70 -8.44
N SER A 113 -12.67 11.12 -7.67
CA SER A 113 -12.84 9.77 -7.12
C SER A 113 -13.99 9.71 -6.12
N SER A 114 -14.92 8.81 -6.37
CA SER A 114 -15.95 8.40 -5.42
C SER A 114 -15.40 7.33 -4.46
N PRO A 115 -16.12 7.00 -3.38
CA PRO A 115 -15.71 5.97 -2.43
C PRO A 115 -15.33 4.63 -3.05
N ASN A 116 -15.86 4.24 -4.20
CA ASN A 116 -15.64 2.92 -4.79
C ASN A 116 -14.93 3.01 -6.15
N THR A 117 -14.29 4.15 -6.45
CA THR A 117 -13.50 4.32 -7.68
C THR A 117 -12.28 3.38 -7.61
N PRO A 118 -12.17 2.37 -8.50
CA PRO A 118 -11.03 1.47 -8.50
C PRO A 118 -9.74 2.23 -8.79
N THR A 119 -8.71 1.97 -8.00
CA THR A 119 -7.40 2.61 -8.11
C THR A 119 -6.43 1.76 -8.94
N LYS A 120 -5.34 2.38 -9.40
CA LYS A 120 -4.26 1.67 -10.10
C LYS A 120 -3.59 0.62 -9.22
N TRP A 121 -3.37 0.88 -7.94
CA TRP A 121 -2.72 -0.10 -7.06
C TRP A 121 -3.59 -1.34 -6.81
N GLU A 122 -4.92 -1.24 -6.95
CA GLU A 122 -5.84 -2.38 -6.85
C GLU A 122 -5.90 -3.25 -8.12
N GLN A 123 -5.30 -2.78 -9.22
CA GLN A 123 -5.35 -3.53 -10.47
C GLN A 123 -4.31 -4.67 -10.47
N PRO A 124 -4.70 -5.90 -10.84
CA PRO A 124 -3.77 -7.04 -10.92
C PRO A 124 -2.68 -6.86 -11.99
N THR A 125 -2.84 -5.90 -12.90
CA THR A 125 -1.81 -5.52 -13.87
C THR A 125 -0.66 -4.72 -13.25
N ASN A 126 -0.86 -4.13 -12.07
CA ASN A 126 0.12 -3.27 -11.39
C ASN A 126 0.67 -3.92 -10.12
N PHE A 127 -0.18 -4.57 -9.33
CA PHE A 127 0.20 -5.19 -8.06
C PHE A 127 -0.44 -6.57 -7.86
N LYS A 128 0.25 -7.43 -7.12
CA LYS A 128 -0.18 -8.77 -6.76
C LYS A 128 -0.11 -8.97 -5.25
N GLN A 129 -1.13 -9.59 -4.66
CA GLN A 129 -1.16 -9.87 -3.22
C GLN A 129 -0.13 -10.92 -2.82
N LEU A 130 0.37 -10.83 -1.58
CA LEU A 130 1.32 -11.77 -1.00
C LEU A 130 0.86 -13.23 -1.13
N LEU A 131 -0.40 -13.51 -0.85
CA LEU A 131 -0.96 -14.87 -0.89
C LEU A 131 -1.17 -15.42 -2.30
N ASP A 132 -1.11 -14.58 -3.33
CA ASP A 132 -1.10 -15.02 -4.73
C ASP A 132 0.33 -15.30 -5.24
N VAL A 133 1.35 -15.08 -4.40
CA VAL A 133 2.79 -15.32 -4.70
C VAL A 133 3.37 -16.40 -3.78
N MET A 134 3.16 -16.29 -2.47
CA MET A 134 3.61 -17.23 -1.45
C MET A 134 2.64 -18.42 -1.34
N LEU A 135 2.51 -19.19 -2.43
CA LEU A 135 1.54 -20.27 -2.54
C LEU A 135 1.90 -21.48 -1.69
N PRO A 136 0.91 -22.25 -1.17
CA PRO A 136 1.17 -23.46 -0.40
C PRO A 136 2.11 -24.46 -1.09
N GLY A 137 3.13 -24.93 -0.37
CA GLY A 137 4.13 -25.87 -0.88
C GLY A 137 5.13 -25.24 -1.85
N GLY A 138 5.28 -23.91 -1.83
CA GLY A 138 6.26 -23.18 -2.61
C GLY A 138 5.95 -23.13 -4.10
N LYS A 139 4.68 -23.32 -4.49
CA LYS A 139 4.29 -23.33 -5.91
C LYS A 139 4.59 -21.97 -6.53
N SER A 140 5.21 -22.02 -7.71
CA SER A 140 5.44 -20.84 -8.55
C SER A 140 4.10 -20.32 -9.12
N SER A 141 4.00 -19.01 -9.31
CA SER A 141 2.90 -18.36 -10.03
C SER A 141 3.47 -17.49 -11.16
N LYS A 142 2.61 -17.08 -12.08
CA LYS A 142 2.90 -16.11 -13.15
C LYS A 142 2.23 -14.78 -12.85
N TRP A 143 2.74 -13.69 -13.44
CA TRP A 143 2.17 -12.36 -13.23
C TRP A 143 0.70 -12.31 -13.66
N GLU A 144 0.37 -12.97 -14.77
CA GLU A 144 -0.96 -13.01 -15.38
C GLU A 144 -1.90 -14.06 -14.75
N ASP A 145 -1.42 -14.81 -13.74
CA ASP A 145 -2.26 -15.81 -13.10
C ASP A 145 -3.47 -15.16 -12.44
N LYS A 146 -4.63 -15.75 -12.68
CA LYS A 146 -5.85 -15.34 -12.01
C LYS A 146 -5.75 -15.65 -10.52
N LYS A 147 -6.43 -14.81 -9.74
CA LYS A 147 -6.55 -14.97 -8.29
C LYS A 147 -7.00 -16.38 -7.90
N ILE A 148 -6.33 -16.98 -6.93
CA ILE A 148 -6.71 -18.30 -6.43
C ILE A 148 -7.87 -18.12 -5.46
N VAL A 149 -9.05 -18.60 -5.86
CA VAL A 149 -10.28 -18.44 -5.08
C VAL A 149 -10.53 -19.68 -4.22
N PRO A 150 -10.56 -19.54 -2.88
CA PRO A 150 -10.94 -20.62 -1.98
C PRO A 150 -12.30 -21.21 -2.36
N PRO A 151 -12.50 -22.54 -2.29
CA PRO A 151 -13.77 -23.19 -2.63
C PRO A 151 -14.97 -22.54 -1.92
N GLU A 152 -14.80 -22.17 -0.66
CA GLU A 152 -15.82 -21.55 0.20
C GLU A 152 -16.26 -20.16 -0.28
N CYS A 153 -15.41 -19.45 -1.03
CA CYS A 153 -15.68 -18.13 -1.56
C CYS A 153 -16.14 -18.14 -3.03
N ARG A 154 -16.00 -19.29 -3.73
CA ARG A 154 -16.08 -19.37 -5.20
C ARG A 154 -17.43 -18.93 -5.76
N ASP A 155 -18.53 -19.35 -5.14
CA ASP A 155 -19.87 -19.00 -5.61
C ASP A 155 -20.14 -17.49 -5.52
N GLN A 156 -19.71 -16.86 -4.43
CA GLN A 156 -19.85 -15.41 -4.25
C GLN A 156 -18.92 -14.65 -5.19
N TYR A 157 -17.68 -15.12 -5.34
CA TYR A 157 -16.70 -14.52 -6.25
C TYR A 157 -17.20 -14.51 -7.70
N ASN A 158 -17.76 -15.63 -8.16
CA ASN A 158 -18.34 -15.75 -9.49
C ASN A 158 -19.54 -14.81 -9.68
N LYS A 159 -20.43 -14.70 -8.68
CA LYS A 159 -21.57 -13.77 -8.70
C LYS A 159 -21.13 -12.30 -8.77
N LEU A 160 -19.95 -11.98 -8.25
CA LEU A 160 -19.35 -10.64 -8.29
C LEU A 160 -18.44 -10.43 -9.51
N ASN A 161 -18.44 -11.35 -10.48
CA ASN A 161 -17.61 -11.31 -11.68
C ASN A 161 -16.10 -11.13 -11.38
N GLY A 162 -15.65 -11.61 -10.21
CA GLY A 162 -14.28 -11.42 -9.73
C GLY A 162 -13.89 -9.98 -9.38
N LYS A 163 -14.84 -9.04 -9.36
CA LYS A 163 -14.61 -7.63 -8.98
C LYS A 163 -14.72 -7.45 -7.47
N VAL A 164 -13.93 -8.22 -6.72
CA VAL A 164 -13.99 -8.27 -5.26
C VAL A 164 -12.61 -8.59 -4.70
N MET A 165 -12.24 -7.92 -3.61
CA MET A 165 -11.05 -8.28 -2.85
C MET A 165 -11.26 -9.66 -2.22
N LEU A 166 -10.19 -10.45 -2.13
CA LEU A 166 -10.20 -11.70 -1.35
C LEU A 166 -9.16 -11.54 -0.27
N VAL A 167 -9.54 -11.91 0.96
CA VAL A 167 -8.68 -11.89 2.14
C VAL A 167 -8.89 -13.18 2.89
N GLU A 168 -7.80 -13.79 3.35
CA GLU A 168 -7.85 -14.88 4.34
C GLU A 168 -7.52 -14.31 5.71
N MET A 169 -8.32 -14.62 6.74
CA MET A 169 -8.06 -14.24 8.13
C MET A 169 -6.98 -15.15 8.72
N ILE A 170 -5.73 -14.72 8.58
CA ILE A 170 -4.49 -15.36 9.02
C ILE A 170 -3.66 -14.33 9.80
N GLU A 171 -2.56 -14.75 10.43
CA GLU A 171 -1.73 -13.85 11.25
C GLU A 171 -1.37 -12.54 10.52
N GLU A 172 -1.01 -12.61 9.24
CA GLU A 172 -0.64 -11.45 8.42
C GLU A 172 -1.79 -10.46 8.17
N SER A 173 -3.05 -10.89 8.30
CA SER A 173 -4.22 -10.06 7.99
C SER A 173 -4.94 -9.53 9.23
N PHE A 174 -4.59 -9.94 10.44
CA PHE A 174 -5.18 -9.37 11.67
C PHE A 174 -4.16 -8.90 12.70
N ASN A 175 -2.92 -9.42 12.69
CA ASN A 175 -1.95 -9.15 13.74
C ASN A 175 -0.99 -8.02 13.33
N GLU A 176 -0.57 -7.23 14.31
CA GLU A 176 0.43 -6.19 14.14
C GLU A 176 1.86 -6.73 14.39
N PRO A 177 2.90 -6.01 13.94
CA PRO A 177 4.31 -6.34 14.20
C PRO A 177 4.60 -6.59 15.69
N PHE A 178 5.68 -7.34 15.93
CA PHE A 178 6.12 -7.77 17.26
C PHE A 178 5.10 -8.62 18.03
N LYS A 179 4.07 -9.14 17.35
CA LYS A 179 2.95 -9.86 17.98
C LYS A 179 2.37 -9.04 19.12
N THR A 180 1.98 -7.81 18.81
CA THR A 180 1.35 -6.89 19.76
C THR A 180 -0.18 -6.99 19.75
N GLY A 181 -0.72 -7.90 18.94
CA GLY A 181 -2.15 -8.21 18.87
C GLY A 181 -2.85 -7.44 17.75
N PRO A 182 -4.16 -7.68 17.57
CA PRO A 182 -4.96 -7.00 16.57
C PRO A 182 -5.33 -5.56 16.96
N LEU A 183 -5.57 -4.75 15.94
CA LEU A 183 -6.27 -3.48 16.09
C LEU A 183 -7.78 -3.70 15.98
N ILE A 184 -8.55 -3.26 16.99
CA ILE A 184 -10.01 -3.45 17.07
C ILE A 184 -10.72 -2.10 16.95
N ASP A 185 -11.59 -1.95 15.95
CA ASP A 185 -12.34 -0.71 15.72
C ASP A 185 -13.37 -0.41 16.82
N GLN A 186 -13.91 0.82 16.84
CA GLN A 186 -14.95 1.20 17.81
C GLN A 186 -16.29 0.45 17.63
N GLN A 187 -16.44 -0.36 16.57
CA GLN A 187 -17.55 -1.28 16.36
C GLN A 187 -17.23 -2.71 16.86
N GLY A 188 -16.03 -2.96 17.38
CA GLY A 188 -15.56 -4.26 17.85
C GLY A 188 -15.13 -5.23 16.74
N ASN A 189 -14.89 -4.73 15.51
CA ASN A 189 -14.35 -5.55 14.42
C ASN A 189 -12.82 -5.51 14.38
N TYR A 190 -12.21 -6.59 13.92
CA TYR A 190 -10.80 -6.58 13.51
C TYR A 190 -10.57 -5.57 12.38
N ALA A 191 -9.52 -4.76 12.51
CA ALA A 191 -8.88 -4.18 11.33
C ALA A 191 -8.24 -5.31 10.51
N ILE A 192 -8.30 -5.18 9.19
CA ILE A 192 -7.84 -6.19 8.24
C ILE A 192 -6.63 -5.64 7.48
N PHE A 193 -5.57 -6.42 7.36
CA PHE A 193 -4.37 -6.05 6.62
C PHE A 193 -4.22 -6.83 5.32
N ASP A 194 -3.61 -6.18 4.34
CA ASP A 194 -3.21 -6.83 3.09
C ASP A 194 -1.85 -6.29 2.63
N ILE A 195 -1.09 -7.14 1.96
CA ILE A 195 0.28 -6.86 1.53
C ILE A 195 0.37 -7.16 0.04
N LEU A 196 0.83 -6.19 -0.74
CA LEU A 196 0.95 -6.28 -2.18
C LEU A 196 2.36 -5.93 -2.64
N MET A 197 2.75 -6.50 -3.78
CA MET A 197 4.02 -6.23 -4.44
C MET A 197 3.80 -5.91 -5.91
N ASN A 198 4.62 -5.03 -6.46
CA ASN A 198 4.58 -4.73 -7.88
C ASN A 198 5.34 -5.79 -8.70
N LYS A 199 5.27 -5.66 -10.04
CA LYS A 199 5.86 -6.63 -10.97
C LYS A 199 7.37 -6.81 -10.80
N SER A 200 8.13 -5.74 -10.57
CA SER A 200 9.59 -5.84 -10.41
C SER A 200 9.99 -6.72 -9.22
N MET A 201 9.27 -6.56 -8.10
CA MET A 201 9.50 -7.37 -6.90
C MET A 201 9.07 -8.82 -7.11
N PHE A 202 7.92 -9.03 -7.77
CA PHE A 202 7.44 -10.34 -8.16
C PHE A 202 8.43 -11.08 -9.07
N ASP A 203 8.89 -10.44 -10.15
CA ASP A 203 9.82 -11.04 -11.11
C ASP A 203 11.11 -11.50 -10.42
N TYR A 204 11.65 -10.68 -9.52
CA TYR A 204 12.83 -11.03 -8.72
C TYR A 204 12.60 -12.26 -7.82
N ILE A 205 11.46 -12.31 -7.12
CA ILE A 205 11.08 -13.47 -6.29
C ILE A 205 11.00 -14.73 -7.13
N GLN A 206 10.36 -14.66 -8.30
CA GLN A 206 10.18 -15.82 -9.17
C GLN A 206 11.48 -16.28 -9.82
N GLU A 207 12.34 -15.34 -10.27
CA GLU A 207 13.65 -15.63 -10.88
C GLU A 207 14.55 -16.42 -9.92
N HIS A 208 14.55 -16.03 -8.64
CA HIS A 208 15.36 -16.65 -7.60
C HIS A 208 14.62 -17.72 -6.79
N ASN A 209 13.41 -18.13 -7.18
CA ASN A 209 12.60 -19.12 -6.46
C ASN A 209 12.38 -18.80 -4.97
N LEU A 210 12.34 -17.51 -4.61
CA LEU A 210 12.25 -17.02 -3.23
C LEU A 210 10.84 -17.15 -2.65
N GLN A 211 9.84 -17.53 -3.44
CA GLN A 211 8.48 -17.82 -2.94
C GLN A 211 8.38 -19.16 -2.20
N SER A 212 9.40 -20.01 -2.28
CA SER A 212 9.42 -21.35 -1.68
C SER A 212 10.53 -21.50 -0.64
N ARG A 213 10.26 -22.21 0.46
CA ARG A 213 11.29 -22.51 1.47
C ARG A 213 12.44 -23.31 0.86
N THR A 214 12.11 -24.35 0.08
CA THR A 214 13.11 -25.18 -0.61
C THR A 214 13.97 -24.36 -1.57
N GLY A 215 13.38 -23.40 -2.28
CA GLY A 215 14.11 -22.48 -3.15
C GLY A 215 15.07 -21.61 -2.36
N GLN A 216 14.59 -20.91 -1.33
CA GLN A 216 15.45 -20.09 -0.47
C GLN A 216 16.59 -20.92 0.18
N GLN A 217 16.34 -22.18 0.52
CA GLN A 217 17.31 -23.09 1.13
C GLN A 217 18.22 -23.82 0.12
N SER A 218 18.08 -23.55 -1.18
CA SER A 218 18.89 -24.21 -2.20
C SER A 218 20.36 -23.77 -2.11
N LYS A 219 21.27 -24.57 -2.68
CA LYS A 219 22.70 -24.25 -2.71
C LYS A 219 22.96 -22.95 -3.47
N GLU A 220 22.24 -22.74 -4.56
CA GLU A 220 22.32 -21.53 -5.39
C GLU A 220 21.96 -20.29 -4.59
N ASN A 221 20.89 -20.38 -3.78
CA ASN A 221 20.42 -19.28 -2.97
C ASN A 221 21.15 -19.13 -1.64
N GLY A 222 21.90 -20.12 -1.16
CA GLY A 222 22.70 -19.98 0.06
C GLY A 222 23.74 -18.87 -0.01
N SER A 223 24.22 -18.52 -1.22
CA SER A 223 25.13 -17.39 -1.47
C SER A 223 24.45 -16.15 -2.05
N LEU A 224 23.15 -16.22 -2.36
CA LEU A 224 22.42 -15.08 -2.90
C LEU A 224 22.28 -14.02 -1.80
N ARG A 225 22.70 -12.79 -2.09
CA ARG A 225 22.27 -11.64 -1.30
C ARG A 225 21.01 -11.11 -1.92
N VAL A 226 19.91 -11.15 -1.18
CA VAL A 226 18.64 -10.62 -1.65
C VAL A 226 18.81 -9.11 -1.83
N ASP A 227 18.52 -8.64 -3.03
CA ASP A 227 18.50 -7.24 -3.42
C ASP A 227 17.42 -7.01 -4.46
N PHE A 228 16.33 -6.37 -4.05
CA PHE A 228 15.27 -6.06 -4.97
C PHE A 228 15.66 -4.96 -5.97
N PRO A 229 15.09 -4.97 -7.19
CA PRO A 229 15.41 -3.96 -8.19
C PRO A 229 15.13 -2.53 -7.71
N ALA A 230 16.08 -1.61 -7.89
CA ALA A 230 15.91 -0.21 -7.53
C ALA A 230 15.29 0.61 -8.69
N GLY A 231 14.36 1.52 -8.35
CA GLY A 231 13.68 2.37 -9.33
C GLY A 231 14.53 3.54 -9.82
N THR A 232 14.27 4.00 -11.05
CA THR A 232 14.91 5.16 -11.70
C THR A 232 13.91 5.96 -12.54
N ASN A 233 14.08 7.29 -12.57
CA ASN A 233 13.35 8.17 -13.49
C ASN A 233 14.01 8.28 -14.88
N THR A 234 15.21 7.72 -15.08
CA THR A 234 15.93 7.79 -16.37
C THR A 234 15.12 7.11 -17.47
N ALA A 235 14.76 7.86 -18.51
CA ALA A 235 13.87 7.38 -19.56
C ALA A 235 14.46 6.16 -20.33
N PRO A 236 13.69 5.06 -20.50
CA PRO A 236 12.37 4.83 -19.91
C PRO A 236 12.47 4.53 -18.41
N GLY A 237 11.76 5.30 -17.58
CA GLY A 237 11.78 5.11 -16.14
C GLY A 237 11.30 3.71 -15.74
N ASN A 238 11.80 3.23 -14.61
CA ASN A 238 11.45 1.93 -14.04
C ASN A 238 11.08 2.11 -12.56
N PRO A 239 9.93 1.60 -12.10
CA PRO A 239 9.53 1.74 -10.70
C PRO A 239 10.46 1.04 -9.72
N GLY A 240 11.26 0.06 -10.14
CA GLY A 240 11.96 -0.82 -9.19
C GLY A 240 10.95 -1.57 -8.34
N ALA A 241 11.35 -2.01 -7.15
CA ALA A 241 10.51 -2.70 -6.21
C ALA A 241 9.68 -1.73 -5.39
N VAL A 242 8.37 -2.00 -5.36
CA VAL A 242 7.38 -1.29 -4.57
C VAL A 242 6.55 -2.32 -3.81
N MET A 243 6.52 -2.16 -2.49
CA MET A 243 5.69 -2.93 -1.57
C MET A 243 4.62 -2.02 -0.98
N ILE A 244 3.38 -2.48 -0.95
CA ILE A 244 2.27 -1.79 -0.30
C ILE A 244 1.77 -2.65 0.85
N LYS A 245 1.55 -2.05 2.01
CA LYS A 245 0.75 -2.62 3.09
C LYS A 245 -0.42 -1.68 3.38
N VAL A 246 -1.63 -2.22 3.34
CA VAL A 246 -2.87 -1.47 3.59
C VAL A 246 -3.59 -2.03 4.80
N SER A 247 -4.31 -1.15 5.49
CA SER A 247 -5.18 -1.51 6.60
C SER A 247 -6.62 -1.06 6.33
N TRP A 248 -7.57 -1.90 6.70
CA TRP A 248 -8.99 -1.76 6.39
C TRP A 248 -9.83 -1.89 7.65
N LYS A 249 -10.92 -1.11 7.71
CA LYS A 249 -12.00 -1.33 8.68
C LYS A 249 -13.25 -1.87 7.99
N VAL A 250 -14.10 -2.58 8.74
CA VAL A 250 -15.42 -3.00 8.26
C VAL A 250 -16.38 -1.80 8.28
N LEU A 251 -17.13 -1.60 7.19
CA LEU A 251 -18.11 -0.52 7.06
C LEU A 251 -19.54 -1.07 7.04
N ASP A 252 -20.21 -0.95 8.19
CA ASP A 252 -21.57 -1.51 8.38
C ASP A 252 -22.68 -0.55 7.93
N SER A 253 -22.40 0.74 7.69
CA SER A 253 -23.41 1.72 7.25
C SER A 253 -23.10 2.39 5.90
N PRO A 254 -24.10 2.62 5.02
CA PRO A 254 -23.90 3.38 3.77
C PRO A 254 -23.45 4.82 3.97
N ASN A 255 -23.83 5.44 5.11
CA ASN A 255 -23.45 6.82 5.41
C ASN A 255 -21.96 6.96 5.68
N GLU A 256 -21.39 6.00 6.38
CA GLU A 256 -19.97 5.99 6.70
C GLU A 256 -19.11 5.80 5.45
N ARG A 257 -19.53 4.93 4.52
CA ARG A 257 -18.81 4.63 3.27
C ARG A 257 -18.42 5.85 2.46
N ARG A 258 -19.19 6.94 2.52
CA ARG A 258 -18.90 8.17 1.77
C ARG A 258 -17.56 8.83 2.13
N ASN A 259 -17.01 8.52 3.30
CA ASN A 259 -15.78 9.13 3.79
C ASN A 259 -14.53 8.28 3.49
N PHE A 260 -14.71 7.03 3.08
CA PHE A 260 -13.61 6.07 2.90
C PHE A 260 -13.49 5.67 1.44
N HIS A 261 -12.26 5.37 1.02
CA HIS A 261 -12.05 4.56 -0.17
C HIS A 261 -12.45 3.14 0.20
N THR A 262 -13.27 2.51 -0.62
CA THR A 262 -14.02 1.31 -0.30
C THR A 262 -13.82 0.23 -1.34
N VAL A 263 -13.72 -0.99 -0.83
CA VAL A 263 -13.72 -2.21 -1.62
C VAL A 263 -14.80 -3.15 -1.10
N ASP A 264 -15.47 -3.85 -2.02
CA ASP A 264 -16.17 -5.08 -1.63
C ASP A 264 -15.12 -6.17 -1.44
N ALA A 265 -15.23 -6.92 -0.36
CA ALA A 265 -14.31 -8.00 0.02
C ALA A 265 -15.06 -9.29 0.36
N LEU A 266 -14.46 -10.42 0.01
CA LEU A 266 -14.78 -11.74 0.49
C LEU A 266 -13.69 -12.14 1.49
N VAL A 267 -14.06 -12.26 2.76
CA VAL A 267 -13.16 -12.54 3.87
C VAL A 267 -13.35 -13.97 4.33
N LEU A 268 -12.38 -14.83 4.03
CA LEU A 268 -12.36 -16.23 4.46
C LEU A 268 -11.92 -16.30 5.92
N MET A 269 -12.80 -16.78 6.79
CA MET A 269 -12.47 -16.99 8.21
C MET A 269 -11.56 -18.22 8.39
N PRO A 270 -10.80 -18.33 9.49
CA PRO A 270 -9.94 -19.48 9.69
C PRO A 270 -10.77 -20.75 9.88
N ARG A 271 -10.21 -21.88 9.42
CA ARG A 271 -10.81 -23.19 9.64
C ARG A 271 -10.68 -23.58 11.10
N HIS A 272 -11.75 -24.14 11.67
CA HIS A 272 -11.67 -24.71 13.01
C HIS A 272 -10.83 -26.00 12.99
N PRO A 273 -9.81 -26.16 13.86
CA PRO A 273 -8.90 -27.32 13.79
C PRO A 273 -9.58 -28.67 14.02
N LYS A 274 -10.71 -28.69 14.73
CA LYS A 274 -11.40 -29.91 15.17
C LYS A 274 -12.80 -30.09 14.59
N GLU A 275 -13.28 -29.16 13.75
CA GLU A 275 -14.60 -29.28 13.14
C GLU A 275 -14.48 -29.49 11.64
N ALA A 276 -15.25 -30.44 11.12
CA ALA A 276 -15.26 -30.77 9.69
C ALA A 276 -15.97 -29.71 8.84
N THR A 277 -16.67 -28.75 9.47
CA THR A 277 -17.39 -27.67 8.78
C THR A 277 -16.44 -26.75 8.03
N SER A 278 -16.77 -26.45 6.77
CA SER A 278 -16.04 -25.47 5.98
C SER A 278 -16.09 -24.08 6.65
N PRO A 279 -14.98 -23.32 6.64
CA PRO A 279 -14.97 -21.97 7.18
C PRO A 279 -15.94 -21.05 6.40
N PRO A 280 -16.60 -20.10 7.06
CA PRO A 280 -17.44 -19.14 6.37
C PRO A 280 -16.60 -18.15 5.55
N CYS A 281 -17.10 -17.81 4.36
CA CYS A 281 -16.59 -16.71 3.54
C CYS A 281 -17.56 -15.52 3.61
N LEU A 282 -17.12 -14.45 4.30
CA LEU A 282 -17.96 -13.31 4.64
C LEU A 282 -17.86 -12.22 3.58
N ARG A 283 -18.98 -11.78 3.01
CA ARG A 283 -19.02 -10.57 2.18
C ARG A 283 -19.08 -9.33 3.06
N LYS A 284 -18.13 -8.41 2.87
CA LYS A 284 -18.05 -7.14 3.59
C LYS A 284 -17.70 -6.00 2.64
N THR A 285 -18.11 -4.80 3.00
CA THR A 285 -17.53 -3.58 2.43
C THR A 285 -16.48 -3.09 3.42
N LEU A 286 -15.28 -2.88 2.92
CA LEU A 286 -14.14 -2.42 3.70
C LEU A 286 -13.84 -0.95 3.37
N GLY A 287 -13.36 -0.19 4.35
CA GLY A 287 -12.89 1.18 4.20
C GLY A 287 -11.41 1.28 4.51
N LEU A 288 -10.63 1.88 3.62
CA LEU A 288 -9.18 2.06 3.79
C LEU A 288 -8.92 2.99 4.99
N VAL A 289 -8.10 2.55 5.93
CA VAL A 289 -7.74 3.32 7.12
C VAL A 289 -6.24 3.62 7.19
N GLY A 290 -5.40 2.86 6.51
CA GLY A 290 -3.96 3.11 6.42
C GLY A 290 -3.38 2.61 5.11
N PHE A 291 -2.39 3.34 4.59
CA PHE A 291 -1.77 3.10 3.29
C PHE A 291 -0.26 3.37 3.40
N HIS A 292 0.51 2.29 3.36
CA HIS A 292 1.95 2.32 3.60
C HIS A 292 2.71 1.78 2.39
N VAL A 293 3.73 2.50 1.95
CA VAL A 293 4.49 2.18 0.75
C VAL A 293 5.97 2.13 1.08
N GLY A 294 6.60 0.99 0.84
CA GLY A 294 8.03 0.85 0.74
C GLY A 294 8.43 0.93 -0.74
N HIS A 295 9.32 1.86 -1.08
CA HIS A 295 9.80 2.04 -2.45
C HIS A 295 11.32 2.11 -2.48
N LYS A 296 11.95 1.15 -3.16
CA LYS A 296 13.40 1.13 -3.38
C LYS A 296 13.79 1.95 -4.60
N THR A 297 14.71 2.91 -4.44
CA THR A 297 15.19 3.78 -5.53
C THR A 297 16.71 3.69 -5.69
N VAL A 298 17.23 4.07 -6.86
CA VAL A 298 18.68 4.03 -7.13
C VAL A 298 19.52 4.92 -6.20
N ASN A 299 18.88 5.87 -5.53
CA ASN A 299 19.50 6.81 -4.59
C ASN A 299 19.17 6.49 -3.13
N ARG A 300 18.19 5.60 -2.87
CA ARG A 300 17.74 5.19 -1.53
C ARG A 300 17.57 3.67 -1.51
N ARG A 301 18.71 2.98 -1.41
CA ARG A 301 18.76 1.51 -1.44
C ARG A 301 18.20 0.87 -0.15
N GLN A 302 18.19 1.59 0.97
CA GLN A 302 17.50 1.21 2.24
C GLN A 302 16.01 1.57 2.24
N TRP A 303 15.45 1.80 1.05
CA TRP A 303 14.05 2.09 0.78
C TRP A 303 13.56 3.44 1.35
N ILE A 304 12.54 3.98 0.70
CA ILE A 304 11.77 5.13 1.18
C ILE A 304 10.45 4.60 1.73
N TRP A 305 10.06 5.06 2.92
CA TRP A 305 8.93 4.56 3.67
C TRP A 305 7.88 5.65 3.81
N THR A 306 6.78 5.50 3.07
CA THR A 306 5.67 6.45 3.02
C THR A 306 4.52 5.93 3.87
N SER A 307 3.95 6.76 4.75
CA SER A 307 2.81 6.38 5.58
C SER A 307 1.67 7.39 5.52
N PHE A 308 0.51 6.94 5.05
CA PHE A 308 -0.75 7.70 5.03
C PHE A 308 -1.80 7.03 5.90
N GLU A 309 -2.68 7.84 6.49
CA GLU A 309 -3.80 7.37 7.29
C GLU A 309 -5.08 8.15 7.01
N HIS A 310 -6.21 7.51 7.29
CA HIS A 310 -7.49 8.21 7.30
C HIS A 310 -7.53 9.22 8.48
N ILE A 311 -7.97 10.45 8.21
CA ILE A 311 -7.94 11.57 9.19
C ILE A 311 -8.74 11.31 10.47
N ASN A 312 -9.66 10.34 10.46
CA ASN A 312 -10.48 9.97 11.61
C ASN A 312 -9.97 8.70 12.31
N ASN A 313 -8.74 8.25 12.09
CA ASN A 313 -8.23 7.07 12.79
C ASN A 313 -8.12 7.29 14.30
N VAL A 314 -7.33 8.28 14.72
CA VAL A 314 -6.99 8.57 16.12
C VAL A 314 -6.68 10.06 16.33
N PRO A 315 -6.94 10.63 17.51
CA PRO A 315 -6.47 11.97 17.88
C PRO A 315 -4.94 11.98 18.10
N GLU A 316 -4.32 13.16 18.00
CA GLU A 316 -3.00 13.37 18.62
C GLU A 316 -3.15 13.43 20.14
N GLN A 317 -2.14 12.98 20.90
CA GLN A 317 -2.18 13.01 22.37
C GLN A 317 -2.48 14.41 22.91
N GLN A 318 -1.88 15.44 22.30
CA GLN A 318 -2.13 16.84 22.68
C GLN A 318 -3.59 17.28 22.53
N ASP A 319 -4.33 16.72 21.56
CA ASP A 319 -5.74 17.06 21.35
C ASP A 319 -6.60 16.41 22.43
N VAL A 320 -6.21 15.22 22.89
CA VAL A 320 -6.84 14.56 24.04
C VAL A 320 -6.61 15.39 25.30
N ASP A 321 -5.37 15.78 25.57
CA ASP A 321 -5.01 16.54 26.77
C ASP A 321 -5.72 17.91 26.83
N LYS A 322 -5.89 18.56 25.69
CA LYS A 322 -6.61 19.84 25.54
C LYS A 322 -8.13 19.69 25.43
N GLN A 323 -8.66 18.46 25.42
CA GLN A 323 -10.08 18.17 25.18
C GLN A 323 -10.61 18.73 23.83
N GLN A 324 -9.76 18.70 22.80
CA GLN A 324 -10.01 19.20 21.44
C GLN A 324 -10.20 18.07 20.42
N THR A 325 -10.71 16.92 20.87
CA THR A 325 -10.93 15.75 20.01
C THR A 325 -12.17 15.88 19.14
N LYS A 326 -12.16 15.27 17.94
CA LYS A 326 -13.35 15.09 17.10
C LYS A 326 -14.42 14.28 17.83
N ALA A 327 -15.66 14.37 17.34
CA ALA A 327 -16.79 13.63 17.92
C ALA A 327 -16.67 12.11 17.82
N ALA A 328 -15.95 11.59 16.82
CA ALA A 328 -15.76 10.17 16.59
C ALA A 328 -14.43 9.89 15.88
N TYR A 329 -13.82 8.76 16.22
CA TYR A 329 -12.67 8.18 15.54
C TYR A 329 -12.89 6.69 15.29
N ASN A 330 -12.08 6.09 14.40
CA ASN A 330 -12.12 4.68 14.08
C ASN A 330 -11.59 3.81 15.22
N PHE A 331 -10.57 4.30 15.94
CA PHE A 331 -9.83 3.55 16.98
C PHE A 331 -9.73 4.33 18.31
N TYR A 332 -10.56 5.36 18.50
CA TYR A 332 -10.64 6.13 19.73
C TYR A 332 -12.08 6.59 20.00
N ASN A 333 -12.51 6.48 21.25
CA ASN A 333 -13.80 6.93 21.73
C ASN A 333 -13.58 8.10 22.70
N PRO A 334 -13.86 9.34 22.29
CA PRO A 334 -13.67 10.53 23.14
C PRO A 334 -14.59 10.55 24.36
N LYS A 335 -15.58 9.65 24.42
CA LYS A 335 -16.50 9.51 25.55
C LYS A 335 -16.10 8.40 26.51
N CYS A 336 -15.01 7.65 26.26
CA CYS A 336 -14.59 6.66 27.23
C CYS A 336 -13.99 7.34 28.47
N ASP A 337 -14.35 6.79 29.64
CA ASP A 337 -13.70 7.11 30.91
C ASP A 337 -12.22 6.71 30.84
N PRO A 338 -11.27 7.66 30.94
CA PRO A 338 -9.83 7.37 30.83
C PRO A 338 -9.32 6.37 31.87
N THR A 339 -10.01 6.23 33.01
CA THR A 339 -9.66 5.23 34.04
C THR A 339 -10.03 3.80 33.65
N LYS A 340 -10.90 3.65 32.64
CA LYS A 340 -11.43 2.35 32.17
C LYS A 340 -10.98 1.99 30.77
N CYS A 341 -10.56 2.97 29.98
CA CYS A 341 -9.97 2.75 28.67
C CYS A 341 -8.57 3.35 28.58
N PRO A 342 -7.56 2.68 29.13
CA PRO A 342 -6.18 3.10 28.95
C PRO A 342 -5.80 3.11 27.47
N VAL A 343 -5.08 4.16 27.06
CA VAL A 343 -4.69 4.35 25.66
C VAL A 343 -3.49 3.47 25.28
N ASN A 344 -3.41 3.09 24.00
CA ASN A 344 -2.32 2.33 23.38
C ASN A 344 -2.02 0.99 24.08
N GLN A 345 -3.04 0.36 24.69
CA GLN A 345 -2.91 -0.97 25.28
C GLN A 345 -3.23 -2.08 24.30
N THR A 346 -2.37 -3.11 24.29
CA THR A 346 -2.59 -4.35 23.54
C THR A 346 -3.89 -5.04 23.98
N PRO A 347 -4.61 -5.69 23.06
CA PRO A 347 -5.85 -6.42 23.37
C PRO A 347 -5.60 -7.63 24.29
N PRO A 348 -6.61 -8.06 25.08
CA PRO A 348 -6.52 -9.30 25.84
C PRO A 348 -6.42 -10.51 24.91
N THR A 349 -5.72 -11.56 25.34
CA THR A 349 -5.61 -12.82 24.60
C THR A 349 -6.81 -13.75 24.89
N PRO A 350 -7.17 -14.66 23.96
CA PRO A 350 -6.51 -14.99 22.68
C PRO A 350 -6.78 -13.96 21.57
N TRP A 351 -5.84 -13.79 20.65
CA TRP A 351 -5.95 -12.76 19.60
C TRP A 351 -6.60 -13.27 18.32
N GLU A 352 -6.47 -14.57 18.09
CA GLU A 352 -6.85 -15.24 16.85
C GLU A 352 -8.36 -15.13 16.60
N PRO A 353 -8.79 -14.72 15.39
CA PRO A 353 -10.20 -14.74 15.04
C PRO A 353 -10.72 -16.17 15.06
N THR A 354 -11.95 -16.35 15.51
CA THR A 354 -12.58 -17.67 15.55
C THR A 354 -13.55 -17.86 14.39
N TYR A 355 -13.66 -19.10 13.90
CA TYR A 355 -14.56 -19.42 12.78
C TYR A 355 -16.03 -19.00 13.02
N LYS A 356 -16.51 -19.05 14.28
CA LYS A 356 -17.87 -18.68 14.70
C LYS A 356 -18.03 -17.20 15.05
N GLY A 357 -16.96 -16.54 15.51
CA GLY A 357 -17.00 -15.13 15.92
C GLY A 357 -17.10 -14.16 14.74
N GLY A 358 -16.84 -14.64 13.51
CA GLY A 358 -16.73 -13.78 12.35
C GLY A 358 -15.64 -12.73 12.56
N LEU A 359 -15.87 -11.52 12.08
CA LEU A 359 -14.92 -10.41 12.24
C LEU A 359 -15.05 -9.67 13.57
N LYS A 360 -15.86 -10.14 14.52
CA LYS A 360 -15.92 -9.53 15.86
C LYS A 360 -14.81 -10.09 16.74
N PHE A 361 -14.19 -9.19 17.49
CA PHE A 361 -13.25 -9.60 18.53
C PHE A 361 -13.98 -10.40 19.61
N HIS A 362 -13.31 -11.44 20.14
CA HIS A 362 -13.94 -12.39 21.06
C HIS A 362 -14.39 -11.72 22.38
N ASP A 363 -13.61 -10.76 22.87
CA ASP A 363 -14.00 -9.91 23.99
C ASP A 363 -14.82 -8.72 23.47
N SER A 364 -16.14 -8.85 23.55
CA SER A 364 -17.07 -7.79 23.15
C SER A 364 -16.95 -6.50 23.97
N ALA A 365 -16.30 -6.51 25.14
CA ALA A 365 -16.07 -5.31 25.94
C ALA A 365 -14.88 -4.52 25.39
N PHE A 366 -13.86 -5.18 24.82
CA PHE A 366 -12.67 -4.54 24.31
C PHE A 366 -12.92 -3.82 22.97
N LYS A 367 -12.39 -2.60 22.87
CA LYS A 367 -12.16 -1.82 21.64
C LYS A 367 -10.85 -1.10 21.84
N SER A 368 -10.02 -1.01 20.81
CA SER A 368 -8.76 -0.29 20.94
C SER A 368 -9.04 1.17 21.32
N GLN A 369 -8.25 1.74 22.22
CA GLN A 369 -8.20 3.18 22.46
C GLN A 369 -6.82 3.67 22.09
N ILE A 370 -6.69 4.26 20.92
CA ILE A 370 -5.40 4.61 20.36
C ILE A 370 -5.29 6.13 20.29
N THR A 371 -4.15 6.65 20.75
CA THR A 371 -3.74 8.04 20.55
C THR A 371 -2.42 8.05 19.80
N ARG A 372 -2.19 9.09 19.00
CA ARG A 372 -0.92 9.28 18.33
C ARG A 372 0.07 9.96 19.27
N VAL A 373 1.13 9.23 19.64
CA VAL A 373 2.16 9.69 20.58
C VAL A 373 3.11 10.69 19.92
N VAL A 374 3.55 10.41 18.69
CA VAL A 374 4.39 11.30 17.89
C VAL A 374 3.49 12.14 16.99
N PRO A 375 3.29 13.45 17.27
CA PRO A 375 2.41 14.29 16.48
C PRO A 375 2.97 14.51 15.06
N LEU A 376 2.09 14.85 14.11
CA LEU A 376 2.55 15.32 12.81
C LEU A 376 3.26 16.68 13.00
N THR A 377 4.33 16.89 12.24
CA THR A 377 5.00 18.19 12.18
C THR A 377 4.08 19.25 11.57
N ASP A 378 4.33 20.53 11.88
CA ASP A 378 3.53 21.62 11.30
C ASP A 378 3.72 21.70 9.78
N GLU A 379 4.90 21.33 9.29
CA GLU A 379 5.22 21.22 7.87
C GLU A 379 4.40 20.13 7.18
N ALA A 380 4.30 18.94 7.77
CA ALA A 380 3.47 17.85 7.24
C ALA A 380 1.98 18.23 7.26
N LYS A 381 1.51 18.89 8.34
CA LYS A 381 0.14 19.41 8.43
C LYS A 381 -0.17 20.43 7.35
N GLU A 382 0.75 21.35 7.06
CA GLU A 382 0.59 22.32 5.97
C GLU A 382 0.59 21.65 4.60
N MET A 383 1.51 20.73 4.35
CA MET A 383 1.54 19.97 3.09
C MET A 383 0.25 19.18 2.87
N ASN A 384 -0.26 18.53 3.92
CA ASN A 384 -1.54 17.84 3.88
C ASN A 384 -2.68 18.77 3.48
N ARG A 385 -2.77 19.97 4.08
CA ARG A 385 -3.79 20.97 3.71
C ARG A 385 -3.72 21.34 2.22
N GLN A 386 -2.51 21.56 1.69
CA GLN A 386 -2.33 21.96 0.29
C GLN A 386 -2.73 20.85 -0.69
N PHE A 387 -2.30 19.60 -0.46
CA PHE A 387 -2.70 18.48 -1.32
C PHE A 387 -4.19 18.14 -1.18
N GLN A 388 -4.76 18.19 0.03
CA GLN A 388 -6.18 17.98 0.24
C GLN A 388 -7.02 19.05 -0.48
N ALA A 389 -6.55 20.30 -0.57
CA ALA A 389 -7.24 21.36 -1.27
C ALA A 389 -7.39 21.07 -2.78
N ILE A 390 -6.36 20.53 -3.43
CA ILE A 390 -6.43 20.19 -4.86
C ILE A 390 -7.22 18.89 -5.14
N LEU A 391 -7.40 18.03 -4.14
CA LEU A 391 -8.24 16.84 -4.23
C LEU A 391 -9.74 17.15 -4.21
N GLY A 392 -10.14 18.39 -3.93
CA GLY A 392 -11.52 18.84 -4.02
C GLY A 392 -12.46 18.04 -3.12
N ASP A 393 -13.54 17.49 -3.71
CA ASP A 393 -14.51 16.64 -3.01
C ASP A 393 -14.27 15.14 -3.16
N SER A 394 -13.11 14.77 -3.72
CA SER A 394 -12.67 13.38 -3.78
C SER A 394 -12.61 12.73 -2.40
N VAL A 395 -12.86 11.43 -2.36
CA VAL A 395 -12.67 10.61 -1.15
C VAL A 395 -11.25 10.72 -0.58
N TRP A 396 -10.26 10.99 -1.44
CA TRP A 396 -8.84 11.06 -1.07
C TRP A 396 -8.51 12.26 -0.17
N LYS A 397 -9.37 13.28 -0.09
CA LYS A 397 -9.19 14.40 0.85
C LYS A 397 -9.26 13.98 2.32
N ASN A 398 -9.79 12.78 2.60
CA ASN A 398 -9.93 12.23 3.94
C ASN A 398 -8.67 11.46 4.42
N TYR A 399 -7.56 11.55 3.69
CA TYR A 399 -6.29 10.93 4.06
C TYR A 399 -5.21 11.99 4.25
N MET A 400 -4.28 11.70 5.15
CA MET A 400 -3.18 12.58 5.51
C MET A 400 -1.87 11.79 5.52
N LEU A 401 -0.80 12.41 5.01
CA LEU A 401 0.56 11.93 5.21
C LEU A 401 0.89 12.09 6.69
N LEU A 402 1.45 11.03 7.30
CA LEU A 402 2.06 11.13 8.61
C LEU A 402 3.44 11.77 8.50
N SER A 403 4.32 11.12 7.74
CA SER A 403 5.63 11.59 7.31
C SER A 403 6.24 10.50 6.40
N THR A 404 7.36 10.82 5.77
CA THR A 404 8.19 9.90 5.00
C THR A 404 9.48 9.60 5.74
N GLN A 405 9.78 8.32 5.99
CA GLN A 405 11.05 7.88 6.58
C GLN A 405 12.04 7.42 5.49
N TRP A 406 13.28 7.87 5.57
CA TRP A 406 14.32 7.65 4.55
C TRP A 406 15.72 7.62 5.18
N PRO A 407 16.71 6.97 4.53
CA PRO A 407 18.10 6.94 5.03
C PRO A 407 18.78 8.30 4.81
N SER A 408 19.11 8.98 5.91
CA SER A 408 19.66 10.35 5.88
C SER A 408 21.17 10.44 5.81
N ASP A 409 21.89 9.37 6.10
CA ASP A 409 23.32 9.30 5.79
C ASP A 409 23.49 8.97 4.31
N PHE A 410 23.74 10.00 3.49
CA PHE A 410 23.95 9.88 2.04
C PHE A 410 25.21 9.07 1.68
N GLY A 411 26.24 9.11 2.54
CA GLY A 411 27.45 8.33 2.34
C GLY A 411 27.18 6.83 2.48
N CYS A 412 26.27 6.45 3.38
CA CYS A 412 25.75 5.10 3.53
C CYS A 412 24.73 4.75 2.43
N ALA A 413 23.72 5.61 2.24
CA ALA A 413 22.58 5.37 1.34
C ALA A 413 22.94 5.27 -0.15
N GLY A 414 24.04 5.94 -0.55
CA GLY A 414 24.52 5.97 -1.92
C GLY A 414 25.50 4.85 -2.29
N LYS A 415 25.87 3.95 -1.35
CA LYS A 415 26.83 2.87 -1.63
C LYS A 415 26.27 1.89 -2.66
N LYS A 416 27.13 1.49 -3.61
CA LYS A 416 26.84 0.52 -4.68
C LYS A 416 27.97 -0.50 -4.76
N ASP A 417 27.67 -1.73 -5.14
CA ASP A 417 28.74 -2.65 -5.54
C ASP A 417 29.31 -2.22 -6.90
N THR A 418 30.63 -2.26 -7.00
CA THR A 418 31.40 -1.86 -8.19
C THR A 418 32.16 -3.05 -8.80
N SER A 419 31.83 -4.29 -8.43
CA SER A 419 32.49 -5.50 -8.93
C SER A 419 32.19 -5.77 -10.43
N THR A 420 33.15 -6.41 -11.14
CA THR A 420 33.06 -6.71 -12.59
C THR A 420 33.54 -8.15 -12.90
N PRO A 421 32.87 -8.92 -13.81
CA PRO A 421 31.65 -8.58 -14.56
C PRO A 421 30.45 -8.43 -13.62
N PRO A 422 29.46 -7.58 -13.94
CA PRO A 422 28.32 -7.37 -13.05
C PRO A 422 27.48 -8.66 -13.00
N PRO A 423 27.41 -9.38 -11.87
CA PRO A 423 26.38 -10.39 -11.68
C PRO A 423 25.02 -9.68 -11.49
N PRO A 424 23.87 -10.39 -11.48
CA PRO A 424 22.65 -9.83 -10.87
C PRO A 424 23.02 -9.36 -9.46
N ASP A 425 22.97 -8.04 -9.20
CA ASP A 425 23.68 -7.34 -8.10
C ASP A 425 23.57 -8.12 -6.77
N PRO A 426 24.59 -8.91 -6.40
CA PRO A 426 24.57 -9.74 -5.19
C PRO A 426 25.34 -9.04 -4.06
N ALA A 427 25.38 -7.71 -4.04
CA ALA A 427 26.11 -6.92 -3.05
C ALA A 427 25.40 -5.63 -2.67
N THR A 428 24.10 -5.77 -2.45
CA THR A 428 23.21 -4.68 -2.03
C THR A 428 22.54 -5.07 -0.74
N ASP A 429 23.42 -5.25 0.24
CA ASP A 429 23.21 -4.96 1.65
C ASP A 429 24.48 -5.39 2.40
N PHE A 430 25.31 -4.44 2.82
CA PHE A 430 26.07 -4.62 4.07
C PHE A 430 27.12 -5.74 4.10
N LYS A 431 28.36 -5.49 3.65
CA LYS A 431 29.49 -6.03 4.44
C LYS A 431 29.51 -5.26 5.77
N LYS A 432 28.64 -5.63 6.72
CA LYS A 432 28.49 -4.99 8.04
C LYS A 432 28.70 -3.49 7.99
N GLU A 433 27.84 -2.77 7.28
CA GLU A 433 27.72 -1.35 7.61
C GLU A 433 27.32 -1.28 9.08
N PRO A 434 28.02 -0.49 9.92
CA PRO A 434 27.69 -0.39 11.35
C PRO A 434 26.22 -0.02 11.59
N ASP A 435 25.61 0.69 10.64
CA ASP A 435 24.19 1.01 10.59
C ASP A 435 23.61 0.62 9.22
N MET A 436 22.79 -0.44 9.22
CA MET A 436 22.08 -0.88 8.02
C MET A 436 20.98 0.10 7.59
N ASN A 437 20.46 0.88 8.51
CA ASN A 437 19.36 1.79 8.23
C ASN A 437 19.85 3.16 7.74
N CYS A 438 21.16 3.38 7.66
CA CYS A 438 21.79 4.61 7.17
C CYS A 438 21.15 5.88 7.78
N ALA A 439 21.02 5.91 9.11
CA ALA A 439 20.40 6.97 9.90
C ALA A 439 18.97 7.35 9.44
N PRO A 440 17.92 6.63 9.88
CA PRO A 440 16.53 6.94 9.55
C PRO A 440 16.12 8.37 9.94
N ALA A 441 15.56 9.10 8.99
CA ALA A 441 14.95 10.42 9.18
C ALA A 441 13.48 10.41 8.69
N PRO A 442 12.50 10.84 9.52
CA PRO A 442 12.65 11.09 10.95
C PRO A 442 13.00 9.79 11.69
N THR A 443 13.58 9.88 12.88
CA THR A 443 13.91 8.69 13.69
C THR A 443 12.65 7.90 14.07
N PHE A 444 11.56 8.61 14.36
CA PHE A 444 10.27 8.02 14.70
C PHE A 444 9.23 8.31 13.62
N LEU A 445 8.61 7.26 13.12
CA LEU A 445 7.45 7.23 12.24
C LEU A 445 6.53 6.09 12.72
N ALA A 446 5.76 6.35 13.77
CA ALA A 446 4.71 5.43 14.22
C ALA A 446 3.43 5.70 13.42
N ASN A 447 2.71 4.63 13.09
CA ASN A 447 1.35 4.74 12.58
C ASN A 447 0.36 3.94 13.41
N SER A 448 -0.86 4.45 13.48
CA SER A 448 -1.99 3.96 14.29
C SER A 448 -2.61 2.66 13.79
N THR A 449 -2.11 2.10 12.69
CA THR A 449 -2.62 0.85 12.12
C THR A 449 -1.55 -0.18 11.80
N LEU A 450 -0.27 0.05 12.09
CA LEU A 450 0.79 -0.93 11.95
C LEU A 450 1.70 -0.96 13.17
N GLU A 451 2.09 0.17 13.78
CA GLU A 451 2.86 0.16 15.03
C GLU A 451 2.04 0.66 16.21
N THR A 452 0.73 0.40 16.19
CA THR A 452 -0.27 0.91 17.14
C THR A 452 0.16 0.83 18.60
N TYR A 453 0.71 -0.31 19.01
CA TYR A 453 1.11 -0.59 20.39
C TYR A 453 2.62 -0.45 20.63
N SER A 454 3.38 -0.06 19.61
CA SER A 454 4.82 0.25 19.67
C SER A 454 5.08 1.68 19.20
N GLN A 455 4.25 2.59 19.69
CA GLN A 455 4.40 4.03 19.53
C GLN A 455 5.34 4.58 20.61
N GLY A 456 6.40 5.29 20.28
CA GLY A 456 7.30 5.76 21.35
C GLY A 456 8.60 6.43 20.97
N THR A 457 9.45 6.50 22.00
CA THR A 457 10.68 7.29 22.09
C THR A 457 11.95 6.45 22.17
N ASP A 458 11.85 5.13 22.12
CA ASP A 458 13.01 4.25 22.15
C ASP A 458 13.51 4.04 20.71
N PRO A 459 14.60 4.70 20.29
CA PRO A 459 15.10 4.61 18.93
C PRO A 459 15.44 3.15 18.59
N LEU A 460 15.19 2.74 17.34
CA LEU A 460 15.45 1.39 16.82
C LEU A 460 14.57 0.26 17.40
N ALA A 461 13.81 0.51 18.47
CA ALA A 461 12.92 -0.47 19.11
C ALA A 461 11.42 -0.13 18.94
N SER A 462 11.09 1.16 18.81
CA SER A 462 9.73 1.64 18.62
C SER A 462 9.62 2.52 17.38
N SER A 463 8.46 2.47 16.71
CA SER A 463 8.04 3.49 15.74
C SER A 463 9.04 3.78 14.61
N SER A 464 9.65 2.79 13.97
CA SER A 464 10.46 3.05 12.77
C SER A 464 10.29 1.92 11.76
N CYS A 465 9.76 2.28 10.58
CA CYS A 465 9.64 1.35 9.46
C CYS A 465 11.01 0.78 9.09
N MET A 466 12.01 1.64 8.90
CA MET A 466 13.38 1.25 8.57
C MET A 466 14.00 0.34 9.63
N ALA A 467 13.95 0.72 10.91
CA ALA A 467 14.56 -0.10 11.96
C ALA A 467 13.86 -1.46 12.14
N CYS A 468 12.54 -1.50 11.98
CA CYS A 468 11.79 -2.76 11.99
C CYS A 468 12.19 -3.62 10.78
N HIS A 469 12.08 -3.06 9.58
CA HIS A 469 12.31 -3.78 8.33
C HIS A 469 13.79 -4.12 8.08
N GLY A 470 14.74 -3.35 8.62
CA GLY A 470 16.17 -3.66 8.55
C GLY A 470 16.55 -4.95 9.26
N ASN A 471 15.66 -5.51 10.09
CA ASN A 471 15.82 -6.83 10.71
C ASN A 471 15.12 -7.96 9.94
N ALA A 472 14.50 -7.69 8.80
CA ALA A 472 13.80 -8.70 8.02
C ALA A 472 14.80 -9.72 7.46
N VAL A 473 14.41 -10.99 7.55
CA VAL A 473 15.24 -12.11 7.11
C VAL A 473 14.55 -12.99 6.08
N SER A 474 15.32 -13.85 5.45
CA SER A 474 14.89 -14.93 4.59
C SER A 474 15.01 -16.27 5.32
N GLN A 475 14.58 -17.34 4.65
CA GLN A 475 14.74 -18.74 5.04
C GLN A 475 16.04 -19.35 4.48
N GLN A 476 16.96 -18.54 3.93
CA GLN A 476 18.24 -19.01 3.39
C GLN A 476 19.07 -19.67 4.50
N VAL A 477 19.82 -20.71 4.11
CA VAL A 477 20.71 -21.44 5.01
C VAL A 477 22.16 -21.12 4.69
N ARG A 478 22.98 -21.00 5.74
CA ARG A 478 24.41 -20.72 5.60
C ARG A 478 25.11 -21.81 4.78
N PRO A 479 25.79 -21.47 3.68
CA PRO A 479 26.65 -22.42 2.98
C PRO A 479 27.77 -22.94 3.89
N PRO A 480 28.16 -24.23 3.80
CA PRO A 480 29.22 -24.79 4.65
C PRO A 480 30.57 -24.04 4.55
N ASP A 481 30.86 -23.47 3.39
CA ASP A 481 32.08 -22.72 3.05
C ASP A 481 32.06 -21.24 3.50
N VAL A 482 30.90 -20.71 3.88
CA VAL A 482 30.77 -19.34 4.39
C VAL A 482 30.87 -19.34 5.91
N LYS A 483 31.76 -18.52 6.50
CA LYS A 483 31.90 -18.42 7.96
C LYS A 483 30.62 -17.82 8.58
N PRO A 484 30.20 -18.21 9.79
CA PRO A 484 28.99 -17.69 10.43
C PRO A 484 28.87 -16.17 10.46
N GLN A 485 29.97 -15.46 10.74
CA GLN A 485 29.99 -14.00 10.80
C GLN A 485 29.87 -13.29 9.44
N ASP A 486 30.04 -14.05 8.34
CA ASP A 486 30.01 -13.56 6.97
C ASP A 486 28.69 -13.95 6.27
N PHE A 487 27.84 -14.74 6.93
CA PHE A 487 26.52 -15.12 6.43
C PHE A 487 25.47 -14.10 6.85
N LEU A 488 24.73 -13.59 5.87
CA LEU A 488 23.64 -12.66 6.07
C LEU A 488 22.41 -13.26 5.40
N ASN A 489 21.41 -13.61 6.20
CA ASN A 489 20.11 -14.07 5.72
C ASN A 489 19.12 -12.90 5.58
N GLN A 490 19.60 -11.70 5.30
CA GLN A 490 18.75 -10.52 5.17
C GLN A 490 17.90 -10.59 3.90
N SER A 491 16.70 -10.03 3.96
CA SER A 491 15.73 -10.06 2.87
C SER A 491 15.50 -8.69 2.25
N ASP A 492 16.48 -7.79 2.29
CA ASP A 492 16.39 -6.43 1.74
C ASP A 492 15.13 -5.70 2.20
N PHE A 493 15.05 -5.52 3.52
CA PHE A 493 13.97 -4.78 4.18
C PHE A 493 12.55 -5.34 4.00
N THR A 494 12.37 -6.61 3.61
CA THR A 494 11.01 -7.19 3.49
C THR A 494 10.80 -8.49 4.25
N PHE A 495 9.78 -8.49 5.11
CA PHE A 495 9.30 -9.69 5.79
C PHE A 495 8.55 -10.67 4.87
N MET A 496 8.30 -10.32 3.60
CA MET A 496 7.57 -11.19 2.68
C MET A 496 8.26 -12.54 2.47
N LEU A 497 9.60 -12.59 2.46
CA LEU A 497 10.34 -13.82 2.22
C LEU A 497 10.23 -14.82 3.39
N GLU A 498 9.98 -14.35 4.61
CA GLU A 498 9.68 -15.21 5.76
C GLU A 498 8.35 -15.96 5.58
N LYS A 499 7.49 -15.45 4.70
CA LYS A 499 6.15 -15.99 4.43
C LYS A 499 6.14 -17.04 3.34
N ALA A 500 7.31 -17.46 2.82
CA ALA A 500 7.40 -18.59 1.91
C ALA A 500 6.76 -19.86 2.51
N ARG A 501 5.85 -20.45 1.74
CA ARG A 501 5.03 -21.60 2.14
C ARG A 501 5.44 -22.89 1.44
#